data_AF-A0A392TQ80-F1
#
_entry.id   AF-A0A392TQ80-F1
#
_cell.length_a   1.000
_cell.length_b   1.000
_cell.length_c   1.000
_cell.angle_alpha   90.00
_cell.angle_beta   90.00
_cell.angle_gamma   90.00
#
_symmetry.space_group_name_H-M   'P 1'
#
loop_
_entity.id
_entity.type
_entity.pdbx_description
1 polymer ?
#
loop_
_entity_poly.entity_id
_entity_poly.type
_entity_poly.pdbx_seq_one_letter_code
_entity_poly.pdbx_strand_id
1 'polypeptide(L)' 'MEGAASFLNCTIGSIPFVYLGLPIGANPRLSSTWDSVVKTIEKRLSSWKNRYVSLGGRVVLINS' A
#
# COMPACT_ATOMS: atom_id res chain seq x y z
N MET A 1 17.39 -18.76 13.49
CA MET A 1 16.98 -17.35 13.70
C MET A 1 16.46 -17.11 15.12
N GLU A 2 15.79 -18.08 15.76
CA GLU A 2 15.28 -17.94 17.14
C GLU A 2 16.33 -17.57 18.18
N GLY A 3 17.52 -18.20 18.15
CA GLY A 3 18.59 -17.88 19.11
C GLY A 3 19.07 -16.43 19.03
N ALA A 4 19.19 -15.86 17.83
CA ALA A 4 19.60 -14.47 17.63
C ALA A 4 18.49 -13.49 18.02
N ALA A 5 17.23 -13.80 17.71
CA ALA A 5 16.08 -12.97 18.07
C ALA A 5 15.88 -12.90 19.60
N SER A 6 16.04 -14.03 20.31
CA SER A 6 15.99 -14.08 21.77
C SER A 6 17.12 -13.29 22.41
N PHE A 7 18.35 -13.39 21.89
CA PHE A 7 19.49 -12.62 22.41
C PHE A 7 19.31 -11.10 22.25
N LEU A 8 18.75 -10.67 21.12
CA LEU A 8 18.50 -9.25 20.82
C LEU A 8 17.15 -8.74 21.37
N ASN A 9 16.39 -9.59 22.06
CA ASN A 9 15.03 -9.31 22.54
C ASN A 9 14.09 -8.78 21.43
N CYS A 10 14.21 -9.36 20.22
CA CYS A 10 13.39 -9.05 19.06
C CYS A 10 12.31 -10.11 18.85
N THR A 11 11.15 -9.68 18.34
CA THR A 11 10.12 -10.61 17.84
C THR A 11 10.46 -11.08 16.43
N ILE A 12 10.13 -12.34 16.14
CA ILE A 12 10.27 -12.92 14.81
C ILE A 12 9.03 -12.56 14.00
N GLY A 13 9.20 -11.86 12.89
CA GLY A 13 8.12 -11.55 11.97
C GLY A 13 7.60 -12.79 11.24
N SER A 14 6.36 -12.72 10.77
CA SER A 14 5.72 -13.76 9.96
C SER A 14 5.12 -13.17 8.69
N ILE A 15 5.00 -14.00 7.66
CA ILE A 15 4.42 -13.66 6.36
C ILE A 15 3.05 -14.33 6.22
N PRO A 16 2.05 -13.68 5.60
CA PRO A 16 2.12 -12.34 4.99
C PRO A 16 1.92 -11.21 6.01
N PHE A 17 2.57 -10.07 5.77
CA PHE A 17 2.41 -8.84 6.58
C PHE A 17 2.36 -7.60 5.68
N VAL A 18 1.90 -6.47 6.22
CA VAL A 18 1.84 -5.20 5.47
C VAL A 18 3.04 -4.33 5.82
N TYR A 19 3.77 -3.89 4.80
CA TYR A 19 4.87 -2.95 4.93
C TYR A 19 4.63 -1.74 4.05
N LEU A 20 4.57 -0.53 4.65
CA LEU A 20 4.30 0.73 3.93
C LEU A 20 3.03 0.69 3.05
N GLY A 21 2.03 -0.10 3.45
CA GLY A 21 0.79 -0.30 2.69
C GLY A 21 0.85 -1.39 1.62
N LEU A 22 1.98 -2.09 1.48
CA LEU A 22 2.15 -3.20 0.53
C LEU A 22 2.10 -4.56 1.25
N PRO A 23 1.31 -5.53 0.78
CA PRO A 23 1.27 -6.87 1.35
C PRO A 23 2.49 -7.69 0.92
N ILE A 24 3.40 -7.94 1.85
CA ILE A 24 4.62 -8.70 1.63
C ILE A 24 4.38 -10.20 1.81
N GLY A 25 4.83 -10.96 0.81
CA GLY A 25 4.71 -12.42 0.73
C GLY A 25 3.28 -12.96 0.61
N ALA A 26 2.30 -12.08 0.37
CA ALA A 26 1.02 -12.46 -0.22
C ALA A 26 1.22 -12.81 -1.72
N ASN A 27 0.30 -13.57 -2.31
CA ASN A 27 0.43 -14.02 -3.70
C ASN A 27 0.18 -12.85 -4.68
N PRO A 28 1.20 -12.35 -5.40
CA PRO A 28 1.06 -11.17 -6.25
C PRO A 28 0.15 -11.42 -7.47
N ARG A 29 -0.14 -12.68 -7.83
CA ARG A 29 -1.00 -13.04 -8.96
C ARG A 29 -2.50 -13.00 -8.61
N LEU A 30 -2.87 -12.91 -7.34
CA LEU A 30 -4.26 -12.81 -6.92
C LEU A 30 -4.68 -11.34 -6.87
N SER A 31 -5.77 -11.01 -7.56
CA SER A 31 -6.34 -9.65 -7.55
C SER A 31 -6.68 -9.19 -6.13
N SER A 32 -7.23 -10.08 -5.31
CA SER A 32 -7.59 -9.81 -3.91
C SER A 32 -6.43 -9.39 -3.02
N THR A 33 -5.19 -9.72 -3.39
CA THR A 33 -4.00 -9.25 -2.67
C THR A 33 -3.85 -7.74 -2.76
N TRP A 34 -4.31 -7.13 -3.86
CA TRP A 34 -4.12 -5.71 -4.15
C TRP A 34 -5.31 -4.83 -3.79
N ASP A 35 -6.43 -5.40 -3.35
CA ASP A 35 -7.67 -4.69 -3.02
C ASP A 35 -7.46 -3.50 -2.07
N SER A 36 -6.66 -3.69 -1.01
CA SER A 36 -6.36 -2.65 -0.03
C SER A 36 -5.53 -1.50 -0.62
N VAL A 37 -4.59 -1.84 -1.49
CA VAL A 37 -3.74 -0.88 -2.21
C VAL A 37 -4.59 -0.05 -3.16
N VAL A 38 -5.44 -0.72 -3.96
CA VAL A 38 -6.37 -0.06 -4.89
C VAL A 38 -7.29 0.91 -4.17
N LYS A 39 -7.96 0.47 -3.09
CA LYS A 39 -8.84 1.33 -2.29
C LYS A 39 -8.12 2.56 -1.72
N THR A 40 -6.85 2.40 -1.34
CA THR A 40 -6.04 3.52 -0.82
C THR A 40 -5.74 4.54 -1.92
N ILE A 41 -5.39 4.06 -3.12
CA ILE A 41 -5.17 4.93 -4.28
C ILE A 41 -6.48 5.62 -4.66
N GLU A 42 -7.58 4.89 -4.81
CA GLU A 42 -8.91 5.44 -5.12
C GLU A 42 -9.33 6.54 -4.14
N LYS A 43 -9.08 6.35 -2.84
CA LYS A 43 -9.36 7.37 -1.82
C LYS A 43 -8.54 8.65 -2.06
N ARG A 44 -7.26 8.55 -2.44
CA ARG A 44 -6.42 9.71 -2.80
C ARG A 44 -6.92 10.39 -4.08
N LEU A 45 -7.35 9.60 -5.06
CA LEU A 45 -7.86 10.07 -6.36
C LEU A 45 -9.27 10.63 -6.30
N SER A 46 -10.02 10.40 -5.22
CA SER A 46 -11.42 10.82 -5.09
C SER A 46 -11.62 12.33 -5.29
N SER A 47 -10.62 13.16 -4.96
CA SER A 47 -10.64 14.61 -5.17
C SER A 47 -10.62 15.02 -6.65
N TRP A 48 -10.15 14.17 -7.55
CA TRP A 48 -10.07 14.45 -8.99
C TRP A 48 -11.42 14.37 -9.70
N LYS A 49 -12.40 13.68 -9.08
CA LYS A 49 -13.80 13.68 -9.56
C LYS A 49 -14.49 15.03 -9.35
N ASN A 50 -13.84 15.99 -8.69
CA ASN A 50 -14.39 17.32 -8.52
C ASN A 50 -14.53 18.04 -9.88
N ARG A 51 -15.76 18.52 -10.16
CA ARG A 51 -16.12 19.26 -11.38
C ARG A 51 -15.27 20.52 -11.57
N TYR A 52 -14.70 21.06 -10.50
CA TYR A 52 -13.95 22.32 -10.51
C TYR A 52 -12.45 22.15 -10.80
N VAL A 53 -11.95 20.93 -11.01
CA VAL A 53 -10.52 20.70 -11.34
C VAL A 53 -10.35 20.65 -12.86
N SER A 54 -9.55 21.59 -13.39
CA SER A 54 -9.18 21.64 -14.80
C SER A 54 -8.40 20.40 -15.24
N LEU A 55 -8.35 20.12 -16.56
CA LEU A 55 -7.55 19.01 -17.10
C LEU A 55 -6.08 19.09 -16.65
N GLY A 56 -5.48 20.29 -16.68
CA GLY A 56 -4.12 20.51 -16.19
C GLY A 56 -3.98 20.24 -14.69
N GLY A 57 -4.95 20.69 -13.88
CA GLY A 57 -4.98 20.39 -12.44
C GLY A 57 -5.05 18.89 -12.15
N ARG A 58 -5.80 18.12 -12.95
CA ARG A 58 -5.83 16.65 -12.83
C ARG A 58 -4.47 16.04 -13.11
N VAL A 59 -3.80 16.42 -14.20
CA VAL A 59 -2.46 15.92 -14.56
C VAL A 59 -1.44 16.21 -13.46
N VAL A 60 -1.46 17.41 -12.89
CA VAL A 60 -0.57 17.79 -11.77
C VAL A 60 -0.81 16.89 -10.56
N LEU A 61 -2.07 16.65 -10.20
CA LEU A 61 -2.40 15.77 -9.07
C LEU A 61 -2.03 14.30 -9.32
N ILE A 62 -2.02 13.82 -10.59
CA ILE A 62 -1.53 12.46 -10.91
C ILE A 62 -0.04 12.31 -10.61
N ASN A 63 0.71 13.38 -10.84
CA ASN A 63 2.17 13.38 -10.75
C ASN A 63 2.70 13.81 -9.38
N SER A 64 1.83 14.17 -8.43
CA SER A 64 2.19 14.64 -7.08
C SER A 64 2.35 13.53 -6.05
#